data_AF-A0A437QIR1-F1
#
_entry.id   AF-A0A437QIR1-F1
#
_cell.length_a   1.000
_cell.length_b   1.000
_cell.length_c   1.000
_cell.angle_alpha   90.00
_cell.angle_beta   90.00
_cell.angle_gamma   90.00
#
_symmetry.space_group_name_H-M   'P 1'
#
loop_
_entity.id
_entity.type
_entity.pdbx_description
1 polymer ?
#
loop_
_entity_poly.entity_id
_entity_poly.type
_entity_poly.pdbx_seq_one_letter_code
_entity_poly.pdbx_strand_id
1 'polypeptide(L)'
;MDHHQVLQTLLRVIKQSGQPVDQTAFIADYLQRDLLNLCFGNSDNHGRNTAIIKTPHNISLAPVFDFAPMKADPEGIVRATNWSKDYQLASTVNWPKLCESFQDQAESEAIFEALIALAKKLVGLRERLAARGISALILDMPAMGFKSLDQNLKRWQLLP
;
A
#
# COMPACT_ATOMS: atom_id res chain seq x y z
N MET A 1 6.50 -0.65 13.92
CA MET A 1 7.25 -1.62 13.08
C MET A 1 7.62 -0.93 11.77
N ASP A 2 8.71 -1.33 11.11
CA ASP A 2 9.12 -0.76 9.82
C ASP A 2 8.73 -1.69 8.66
N HIS A 3 8.04 -1.13 7.65
CA HIS A 3 7.62 -1.88 6.46
C HIS A 3 8.81 -2.46 5.68
N HIS A 4 9.91 -1.70 5.57
CA HIS A 4 11.07 -2.18 4.82
C HIS A 4 11.67 -3.42 5.50
N GLN A 5 11.85 -3.38 6.83
CA GLN A 5 12.30 -4.54 7.61
C GLN A 5 11.35 -5.75 7.52
N VAL A 6 10.02 -5.53 7.55
CA VAL A 6 9.03 -6.60 7.39
C VAL A 6 9.18 -7.28 6.03
N LEU A 7 9.22 -6.48 4.95
CA LEU A 7 9.30 -7.01 3.60
C LEU A 7 10.63 -7.75 3.34
N GLN A 8 11.76 -7.20 3.79
CA GLN A 8 13.06 -7.89 3.75
C GLN A 8 13.04 -9.22 4.51
N THR A 9 12.37 -9.25 5.68
CA THR A 9 12.22 -10.47 6.46
C THR A 9 11.37 -11.51 5.73
N LEU A 10 10.25 -11.10 5.12
CA LEU A 10 9.39 -11.98 4.33
C LEU A 10 10.15 -12.55 3.13
N LEU A 11 10.81 -11.71 2.33
CA LEU A 11 11.59 -12.15 1.17
C LEU A 11 12.68 -13.16 1.57
N ARG A 12 13.38 -12.91 2.68
CA ARG A 12 14.38 -13.83 3.22
C ARG A 12 13.76 -15.18 3.60
N VAL A 13 12.65 -15.19 4.34
CA VAL A 13 11.97 -16.42 4.77
C VAL A 13 11.42 -17.20 3.57
N ILE A 14 10.85 -16.50 2.58
CA ILE A 14 10.36 -17.10 1.34
C ILE A 14 11.52 -17.75 0.58
N LYS A 15 12.64 -17.04 0.41
CA LYS A 15 13.85 -17.58 -0.23
C LYS A 15 14.38 -18.82 0.47
N GLN A 16 14.40 -18.83 1.81
CA GLN A 16 14.81 -19.97 2.62
C GLN A 16 13.87 -21.18 2.50
N SER A 17 12.61 -20.97 2.11
CA SER A 17 11.64 -22.06 1.94
C SER A 17 11.87 -22.91 0.68
N GLY A 18 12.72 -22.43 -0.25
CA GLY A 18 12.99 -23.09 -1.54
C GLY A 18 11.81 -23.11 -2.52
N GLN A 19 10.70 -22.46 -2.18
CA GLN A 19 9.53 -22.36 -3.06
C GLN A 19 9.75 -21.27 -4.11
N PRO A 20 9.22 -21.46 -5.33
CA PRO A 20 9.19 -20.40 -6.34
C PRO A 20 8.35 -19.21 -5.87
N VAL A 21 8.86 -18.01 -6.15
CA VAL A 21 8.17 -16.74 -5.94
C VAL A 21 8.61 -15.77 -7.04
N ASP A 22 7.67 -15.03 -7.61
CA ASP A 22 7.99 -13.82 -8.35
C ASP A 22 8.22 -12.69 -7.34
N GLN A 23 9.49 -12.36 -7.07
CA GLN A 23 9.83 -11.34 -6.07
C GLN A 23 9.37 -9.95 -6.49
N THR A 24 9.44 -9.62 -7.78
CA THR A 24 8.98 -8.35 -8.33
C THR A 24 7.49 -8.19 -8.09
N ALA A 25 6.68 -9.19 -8.47
CA ALA A 25 5.25 -9.16 -8.26
C ALA A 25 4.87 -9.15 -6.77
N PHE A 26 5.59 -9.90 -5.93
CA PHE A 26 5.35 -9.93 -4.49
C PHE A 26 5.58 -8.57 -3.82
N ILE A 27 6.68 -7.89 -4.18
CA ILE A 27 7.01 -6.56 -3.67
C ILE A 27 5.99 -5.54 -4.20
N ALA A 28 5.66 -5.59 -5.50
CA ALA A 28 4.65 -4.73 -6.10
C ALA A 28 3.30 -4.85 -5.39
N ASP A 29 2.82 -6.08 -5.16
CA ASP A 29 1.58 -6.34 -4.43
C ASP A 29 1.62 -5.79 -3.00
N TYR A 30 2.76 -5.91 -2.31
CA TYR A 30 2.92 -5.37 -0.96
C TYR A 30 2.83 -3.84 -0.94
N LEU A 31 3.56 -3.16 -1.84
CA LEU A 31 3.55 -1.70 -1.94
C LEU A 31 2.17 -1.17 -2.38
N GLN A 32 1.52 -1.84 -3.33
CA GLN A 32 0.18 -1.52 -3.77
C GLN A 32 -0.85 -1.57 -2.63
N ARG A 33 -0.74 -2.55 -1.72
CA ARG A 33 -1.61 -2.64 -0.54
C ARG A 33 -1.42 -1.46 0.40
N ASP A 34 -0.19 -1.03 0.62
CA ASP A 34 0.04 0.14 1.46
C ASP A 34 -0.44 1.44 0.79
N LEU A 35 -0.26 1.57 -0.54
CA LEU A 35 -0.86 2.66 -1.30
C LEU A 35 -2.40 2.66 -1.16
N LEU A 36 -3.04 1.50 -1.25
CA LEU A 36 -4.48 1.37 -1.00
C LEU A 36 -4.85 1.81 0.42
N ASN A 37 -4.10 1.37 1.44
CA ASN A 37 -4.35 1.77 2.82
C ASN A 37 -4.28 3.29 2.99
N LEU A 38 -3.29 3.95 2.39
CA LEU A 38 -3.16 5.40 2.43
C LEU A 38 -4.32 6.10 1.70
N CYS A 39 -4.68 5.63 0.50
CA CYS A 39 -5.72 6.23 -0.34
C CYS A 39 -7.14 6.07 0.23
N PHE A 40 -7.40 4.97 0.94
CA PHE A 40 -8.69 4.68 1.57
C PHE A 40 -8.74 5.07 3.06
N GLY A 41 -7.69 5.68 3.60
CA GLY A 41 -7.62 6.02 5.01
C GLY A 41 -7.72 4.81 5.95
N ASN A 42 -7.27 3.64 5.49
CA ASN A 42 -7.12 2.46 6.34
C ASN A 42 -5.82 2.58 7.14
N SER A 43 -5.94 2.93 8.41
CA SER A 43 -4.81 2.98 9.33
C SER A 43 -4.52 1.64 10.00
N ASP A 44 -5.42 0.66 9.97
CA ASP A 44 -5.23 -0.63 10.65
C ASP A 44 -4.41 -1.62 9.81
N ASN A 45 -3.13 -1.30 9.65
CA ASN A 45 -2.19 -2.03 8.81
C ASN A 45 -1.29 -3.00 9.59
N HIS A 46 -1.77 -3.51 10.72
CA HIS A 46 -0.97 -4.43 11.53
C HIS A 46 -0.79 -5.79 10.84
N GLY A 47 0.26 -6.52 11.23
CA GLY A 47 0.65 -7.77 10.55
C GLY A 47 -0.42 -8.87 10.52
N ARG A 48 -1.44 -8.83 11.39
CA ARG A 48 -2.56 -9.80 11.35
C ARG A 48 -3.50 -9.57 10.15
N ASN A 49 -3.46 -8.39 9.54
CA ASN A 49 -4.22 -8.04 8.33
C ASN A 49 -3.40 -8.32 7.06
N THR A 50 -2.42 -9.22 7.16
CA THR A 50 -1.63 -9.70 6.04
C THR A 50 -1.48 -11.21 6.14
N ALA A 51 -1.82 -11.90 5.05
CA ALA A 51 -1.64 -13.33 4.94
C ALA A 51 -0.91 -13.69 3.63
N ILE A 52 -0.30 -14.86 3.62
CA ILE A 52 0.43 -15.42 2.48
C ILE A 52 -0.28 -16.72 2.08
N ILE A 53 -0.48 -16.90 0.78
CA ILE A 53 -0.91 -18.17 0.20
C ILE A 53 0.34 -18.90 -0.29
N LYS A 54 0.53 -20.12 0.20
CA LYS A 54 1.58 -21.03 -0.27
C LYS A 54 0.92 -22.19 -1.00
N THR A 55 1.35 -22.40 -2.24
CA THR A 55 0.98 -23.55 -3.07
C THR A 55 2.25 -24.32 -3.46
N PRO A 56 2.16 -25.51 -4.06
CA PRO A 56 3.33 -26.21 -4.59
C PRO A 56 4.11 -25.46 -5.68
N HIS A 57 3.49 -24.45 -6.31
CA HIS A 57 4.04 -23.77 -7.48
C HIS A 57 4.31 -22.29 -7.25
N ASN A 58 3.89 -21.73 -6.12
CA ASN A 58 4.01 -20.29 -5.87
C ASN A 58 3.79 -19.93 -4.40
N ILE A 59 4.46 -18.87 -3.97
CA ILE A 59 4.11 -18.10 -2.79
C ILE A 59 3.65 -16.70 -3.22
N SER A 60 2.48 -16.27 -2.77
CA SER A 60 1.96 -14.92 -3.01
C SER A 60 1.27 -14.36 -1.77
N LEU A 61 1.03 -13.05 -1.76
CA LEU A 61 0.15 -12.48 -0.75
C LEU A 61 -1.30 -12.93 -0.99
N ALA A 62 -2.03 -13.25 0.08
CA ALA A 62 -3.47 -13.55 0.02
C ALA A 62 -4.27 -12.29 -0.38
N PRO A 63 -5.47 -12.39 -0.96
CA PRO A 63 -6.33 -11.22 -1.21
C PRO A 63 -6.46 -10.32 0.03
N VAL A 64 -6.64 -9.02 -0.19
CA VAL A 64 -6.83 -8.07 0.92
C VAL A 64 -8.11 -8.43 1.69
N PHE A 65 -8.02 -8.42 3.01
CA PHE A 65 -9.12 -8.62 3.94
C PHE A 65 -9.03 -7.59 5.06
N ASP A 66 -10.11 -7.45 5.84
CA ASP A 66 -10.20 -6.49 6.95
C ASP A 66 -9.81 -5.06 6.53
N PHE A 67 -10.40 -4.61 5.42
CA PHE A 67 -10.08 -3.33 4.78
C PHE A 67 -11.20 -2.33 5.01
N ALA A 68 -10.95 -1.37 5.89
CA ALA A 68 -11.92 -0.36 6.29
C ALA A 68 -11.27 1.03 6.42
N PRO A 69 -12.02 2.12 6.29
CA PRO A 69 -11.53 3.49 6.45
C PRO A 69 -11.27 3.84 7.92
N MET A 70 -10.36 3.12 8.58
CA MET A 70 -10.18 3.15 10.05
C MET A 70 -9.74 4.51 10.61
N LYS A 71 -9.31 5.47 9.78
CA LYS A 71 -9.14 6.86 10.22
C LYS A 71 -10.44 7.57 10.58
N ALA A 72 -11.58 7.05 10.13
CA ALA A 72 -12.90 7.54 10.53
C ALA A 72 -13.41 6.91 11.83
N ASP A 73 -12.68 5.94 12.38
CA ASP A 73 -13.03 5.30 13.63
C ASP A 73 -12.80 6.26 14.82
N PRO A 74 -13.81 6.48 15.69
CA PRO A 74 -13.67 7.32 16.89
C PRO A 74 -12.58 6.88 17.86
N GLU A 75 -12.18 5.61 17.86
CA GLU A 75 -11.10 5.08 18.70
C GLU A 75 -9.71 5.54 18.23
N GLY A 76 -9.60 6.14 17.04
CA GLY A 76 -8.36 6.73 16.54
C GLY A 76 -7.28 5.68 16.25
N ILE A 77 -7.65 4.60 15.55
CA ILE A 77 -6.74 3.51 15.21
C ILE A 77 -5.53 4.04 14.44
N VAL A 78 -4.33 3.87 15.01
CA VAL A 78 -3.07 4.32 14.42
C VAL A 78 -2.35 3.21 13.68
N ARG A 79 -1.57 3.58 12.66
CA ARG A 79 -0.75 2.63 11.90
C ARG A 79 0.30 1.96 12.79
N ALA A 80 0.25 0.63 12.83
CA ALA A 80 1.24 -0.19 13.55
C ALA A 80 2.57 -0.29 12.78
N THR A 81 2.51 -0.16 11.46
CA THR A 81 3.67 -0.26 10.56
C THR A 81 3.80 1.00 9.71
N ASN A 82 5.00 1.57 9.62
CA ASN A 82 5.30 2.74 8.80
C ASN A 82 6.59 2.49 8.00
N TRP A 83 6.83 3.27 6.97
CA TRP A 83 8.13 3.23 6.29
C TRP A 83 9.16 4.03 7.11
N SER A 84 10.44 3.68 6.97
CA SER A 84 11.54 4.44 7.57
C SER A 84 11.50 5.92 7.13
N LYS A 85 12.16 6.79 7.90
CA LYS A 85 12.27 8.22 7.59
C LYS A 85 13.00 8.50 6.26
N ASP A 86 13.70 7.50 5.71
CA ASP A 86 14.36 7.60 4.42
C ASP A 86 13.37 7.64 3.26
N TYR A 87 12.19 7.04 3.45
CA TYR A 87 11.16 6.89 2.42
C TYR A 87 9.86 7.63 2.76
N GLN A 88 9.60 7.88 4.05
CA GLN A 88 8.37 8.54 4.49
C GLN A 88 8.67 9.74 5.40
N LEU A 89 8.11 10.89 5.03
CA LEU A 89 8.08 12.08 5.87
C LEU A 89 6.62 12.40 6.21
N ALA A 90 6.30 12.41 7.50
CA ALA A 90 4.92 12.50 7.99
C ALA A 90 4.01 11.45 7.31
N SER A 91 2.96 11.87 6.62
CA SER A 91 2.03 10.98 5.88
C SER A 91 2.37 10.80 4.40
N THR A 92 3.53 11.30 3.94
CA THR A 92 3.92 11.26 2.53
C THR A 92 5.05 10.26 2.31
N VAL A 93 4.80 9.29 1.43
CA VAL A 93 5.79 8.30 0.99
C VAL A 93 6.40 8.75 -0.34
N ASN A 94 7.72 8.69 -0.45
CA ASN A 94 8.45 8.85 -1.70
C ASN A 94 8.51 7.49 -2.42
N TRP A 95 7.47 7.19 -3.21
CA TRP A 95 7.35 5.90 -3.92
C TRP A 95 8.49 5.62 -4.89
N PRO A 96 8.96 6.57 -5.73
CA PRO A 96 10.11 6.33 -6.60
C PRO A 96 11.33 5.85 -5.81
N LYS A 97 11.74 6.60 -4.79
CA LYS A 97 12.88 6.25 -3.93
C LYS A 97 12.68 4.92 -3.20
N LEU A 98 11.44 4.62 -2.80
CA LEU A 98 11.13 3.35 -2.16
C LEU A 98 11.24 2.18 -3.14
N CYS A 99 10.76 2.32 -4.38
CA CYS A 99 10.91 1.27 -5.40
C CYS A 99 12.38 1.03 -5.75
N GLU A 100 13.16 2.09 -5.91
CA GLU A 100 14.62 2.01 -6.14
C GLU A 100 15.35 1.24 -5.03
N SER A 101 14.87 1.31 -3.79
CA SER A 101 15.47 0.57 -2.67
C SER A 101 15.41 -0.96 -2.80
N PHE A 102 14.62 -1.48 -3.75
CA PHE A 102 14.48 -2.91 -4.01
C PHE A 102 15.20 -3.37 -5.29
N GLN A 103 15.97 -2.51 -5.95
CA GLN A 103 16.62 -2.79 -7.23
C GLN A 103 17.57 -4.01 -7.19
N ASP A 104 18.17 -4.30 -6.04
CA ASP A 104 19.08 -5.44 -5.88
C ASP A 104 18.34 -6.78 -5.73
N GLN A 105 17.03 -6.73 -5.46
CA GLN A 105 16.18 -7.91 -5.26
C GLN A 105 15.18 -8.13 -6.40
N ALA A 106 14.76 -7.07 -7.09
CA ALA A 106 13.66 -7.10 -8.04
C ALA A 106 13.75 -5.96 -9.06
N GLU A 107 12.92 -6.04 -10.09
CA GLU A 107 12.81 -5.00 -11.13
C GLU A 107 12.07 -3.78 -10.57
N SER A 108 12.84 -2.79 -10.07
CA SER A 108 12.31 -1.58 -9.43
C SER A 108 11.40 -0.77 -10.36
N GLU A 109 11.71 -0.72 -11.65
CA GLU A 109 10.87 -0.06 -12.67
C GLU A 109 9.51 -0.74 -12.79
N ALA A 110 9.47 -2.07 -12.89
CA ALA A 110 8.21 -2.84 -12.96
C ALA A 110 7.35 -2.67 -11.69
N ILE A 111 7.98 -2.62 -10.52
CA ILE A 111 7.30 -2.32 -9.25
C ILE A 111 6.66 -0.91 -9.31
N PHE A 112 7.41 0.08 -9.78
CA PHE A 112 6.92 1.45 -9.87
C PHE A 112 5.80 1.60 -10.91
N GLU A 113 5.91 0.95 -12.06
CA GLU A 113 4.85 0.88 -13.07
C GLU A 113 3.55 0.27 -12.51
N ALA A 114 3.65 -0.76 -11.68
CA ALA A 114 2.50 -1.36 -11.01
C ALA A 114 1.82 -0.35 -10.06
N LEU A 115 2.59 0.50 -9.36
CA LEU A 115 2.03 1.56 -8.52
C LEU A 115 1.36 2.66 -9.36
N ILE A 116 1.97 3.07 -10.48
CA ILE A 116 1.36 4.02 -11.43
C ILE A 116 0.05 3.46 -11.98
N ALA A 117 0.02 2.18 -12.37
CA ALA A 117 -1.18 1.52 -12.88
C ALA A 117 -2.31 1.51 -11.84
N LEU A 118 -1.98 1.26 -10.56
CA LEU A 118 -2.94 1.37 -9.46
C LEU A 118 -3.39 2.82 -9.24
N ALA A 119 -2.47 3.78 -9.20
CA ALA A 119 -2.79 5.20 -9.01
C ALA A 119 -3.76 5.73 -10.08
N LYS A 120 -3.58 5.33 -11.35
CA LYS A 120 -4.52 5.65 -12.44
C LYS A 120 -5.95 5.15 -12.15
N LYS A 121 -6.09 3.97 -11.52
CA LYS A 121 -7.40 3.43 -11.10
C LYS A 121 -8.00 4.17 -9.91
N LEU A 122 -7.19 4.91 -9.15
CA LEU A 122 -7.62 5.65 -7.96
C LEU A 122 -8.03 7.09 -8.27
N VAL A 123 -7.66 7.65 -9.42
CA VAL A 123 -8.14 8.97 -9.89
C VAL A 123 -9.66 9.03 -9.83
N GLY A 124 -10.24 10.08 -9.25
CA GLY A 124 -11.70 10.23 -9.12
C GLY A 124 -12.37 9.24 -8.16
N LEU A 125 -11.62 8.68 -7.20
CA LEU A 125 -12.17 7.74 -6.22
C LEU A 125 -13.28 8.36 -5.38
N ARG A 126 -13.14 9.63 -4.98
CA ARG A 126 -14.13 10.34 -4.15
C ARG A 126 -15.50 10.36 -4.82
N GLU A 127 -15.56 10.74 -6.08
CA GLU A 127 -16.78 10.82 -6.89
C GLU A 127 -17.40 9.44 -7.05
N ARG A 128 -16.57 8.42 -7.28
CA ARG A 128 -17.02 7.02 -7.37
C ARG A 128 -17.58 6.48 -6.06
N LEU A 129 -17.04 6.89 -4.92
CA LEU A 129 -17.57 6.52 -3.60
C LEU A 129 -18.89 7.26 -3.31
N ALA A 130 -18.97 8.54 -3.65
CA ALA A 130 -20.22 9.32 -3.54
C ALA A 130 -21.35 8.70 -4.37
N ALA A 131 -21.07 8.32 -5.62
CA ALA A 131 -22.03 7.64 -6.50
C ALA A 131 -22.49 6.26 -5.97
N ARG A 132 -21.74 5.67 -5.03
CA ARG A 132 -22.07 4.40 -4.36
C ARG A 132 -22.75 4.60 -3.00
N GLY A 133 -23.10 5.84 -2.63
CA GLY A 133 -23.85 6.14 -1.42
C GLY A 133 -23.01 6.33 -0.16
N ILE A 134 -21.68 6.48 -0.28
CA ILE A 134 -20.86 6.86 0.88
C ILE A 134 -21.23 8.28 1.32
N SER A 135 -21.52 8.44 2.62
CA SER A 135 -21.93 9.72 3.21
C SER A 135 -20.88 10.81 3.01
N ALA A 136 -21.35 12.04 2.74
CA ALA A 136 -20.51 13.24 2.73
C ALA A 136 -19.70 13.40 4.04
N LEU A 137 -20.24 12.94 5.18
CA LEU A 137 -19.52 12.97 6.46
C LEU A 137 -18.17 12.23 6.39
N ILE A 138 -18.13 11.06 5.75
CA ILE A 138 -16.92 10.27 5.57
C ILE A 138 -16.06 10.85 4.43
N LEU A 139 -16.68 11.22 3.32
CA LEU A 139 -15.96 11.73 2.14
C LEU A 139 -15.25 13.06 2.39
N ASP A 140 -15.80 13.89 3.29
CA ASP A 140 -15.29 15.21 3.59
C ASP A 140 -14.48 15.25 4.89
N MET A 141 -14.39 14.14 5.61
CA MET A 141 -13.56 14.03 6.80
C MET A 141 -12.09 14.31 6.46
N PRO A 142 -11.44 15.33 7.07
CA PRO A 142 -10.08 15.71 6.69
C PRO A 142 -9.06 14.58 6.83
N ALA A 143 -9.22 13.71 7.84
CA ALA A 143 -8.35 12.56 8.08
C ALA A 143 -8.34 11.57 6.91
N MET A 144 -9.44 11.46 6.17
CA MET A 144 -9.58 10.54 5.03
C MET A 144 -8.84 11.01 3.78
N GLY A 145 -8.72 12.33 3.56
CA GLY A 145 -7.94 12.88 2.46
C GLY A 145 -8.53 12.70 1.05
N PHE A 146 -9.77 12.20 0.90
CA PHE A 146 -10.39 11.96 -0.41
C PHE A 146 -10.47 13.21 -1.30
N LYS A 147 -10.68 14.40 -0.72
CA LYS A 147 -10.73 15.68 -1.46
C LYS A 147 -9.42 16.03 -2.17
N SER A 148 -8.29 15.64 -1.59
CA SER A 148 -6.96 15.95 -2.12
C SER A 148 -6.26 14.74 -2.72
N LEU A 149 -6.94 13.59 -2.82
CA LEU A 149 -6.34 12.33 -3.23
C LEU A 149 -5.66 12.43 -4.60
N ASP A 150 -6.35 12.93 -5.62
CA ASP A 150 -5.80 13.06 -6.96
C ASP A 150 -4.55 13.98 -6.99
N GLN A 151 -4.57 15.06 -6.21
CA GLN A 151 -3.40 15.94 -6.05
C GLN A 151 -2.26 15.24 -5.27
N ASN A 152 -2.59 14.41 -4.28
CA ASN A 152 -1.61 13.63 -3.54
C ASN A 152 -0.96 12.58 -4.44
N LEU A 153 -1.71 11.89 -5.30
CA LEU A 153 -1.16 10.93 -6.28
C LEU A 153 -0.11 11.59 -7.19
N LYS A 154 -0.33 12.85 -7.60
CA LYS A 154 0.67 13.65 -8.33
C LYS A 154 1.87 14.04 -7.48
N ARG A 155 1.64 14.52 -6.25
CA ARG A 155 2.73 14.85 -5.30
C ARG A 155 3.59 13.64 -4.95
N TRP A 156 3.00 12.46 -4.97
CA TRP A 156 3.62 11.15 -4.78
C TRP A 156 4.34 10.64 -6.04
N GLN A 157 4.31 11.41 -7.13
CA GLN A 157 4.93 11.10 -8.42
C GLN A 157 4.36 9.86 -9.11
N LEU A 158 3.15 9.45 -8.74
CA LEU A 158 2.46 8.30 -9.34
C LEU A 158 1.60 8.70 -10.56
N LEU A 159 1.42 10.00 -10.78
CA LEU A 159 0.69 10.60 -11.89
C LEU A 159 1.45 11.84 -12.39
N PRO A 160 1.29 12.23 -13.66
CA PRO A 160 1.82 13.47 -14.21
C PRO A 160 1.15 14.73 -13.64
#